data_AF-A0A5J4NEY1-F1
#
_entry.id   AF-A0A5J4NEY1-F1
#
_cell.length_a   1.000
_cell.length_b   1.000
_cell.length_c   1.000
_cell.angle_alpha   90.00
_cell.angle_beta   90.00
_cell.angle_gamma   90.00
#
_symmetry.space_group_name_H-M   'P 1'
#
loop_
_entity.id
_entity.type
_entity.pdbx_description
1 polymer ?
#
loop_
_entity_poly.entity_id
_entity_poly.type
_entity_poly.pdbx_seq_one_letter_code
_entity_poly.pdbx_strand_id
1 'polypeptide(L)'
;MRLRAVLIPLLWALTHVNAEDLLVLTVATERNDALERLLRSAHHNNFDVKVLGLGTSWKGGDVSKFVGGGQKVKLLREELER
;
A
#
# COMPACT_ATOMS: atom_id res chain seq x y z
N MET A 1 37.13 1.13 29.05
CA MET A 1 35.67 0.90 29.16
C MET A 1 34.88 2.00 28.44
N ARG A 2 34.92 2.07 27.10
CA ARG A 2 34.20 3.08 26.29
C ARG A 2 33.78 2.60 24.89
N LEU A 3 33.57 1.30 24.68
CA LEU A 3 33.10 0.76 23.39
C LEU A 3 31.59 0.43 23.34
N ARG A 4 30.85 0.54 24.46
CA ARG A 4 29.42 0.18 24.50
C ARG A 4 28.47 1.28 23.99
N ALA A 5 28.91 2.53 23.86
CA ALA A 5 28.05 3.68 23.60
C ALA A 5 27.77 3.97 22.11
N VAL A 6 28.56 3.42 21.18
CA VAL A 6 28.42 3.71 19.74
C VAL A 6 27.64 2.61 19.00
N LEU A 7 27.65 1.37 19.52
CA LEU A 7 26.99 0.23 18.88
C LEU A 7 25.45 0.31 18.89
N ILE A 8 24.86 0.93 19.92
CA ILE A 8 23.39 1.03 20.07
C ILE A 8 22.74 1.98 19.04
N PRO A 9 23.23 3.23 18.84
CA PRO A 9 22.67 4.11 17.81
C PRO A 9 22.94 3.61 16.38
N LEU A 10 24.07 2.93 16.14
CA LEU A 10 24.37 2.31 14.85
C LEU A 10 23.41 1.15 14.54
N LEU A 11 23.09 0.33 15.55
CA LEU A 11 22.09 -0.73 15.43
C LEU A 11 20.68 -0.15 15.21
N TRP A 12 20.32 0.93 15.91
CA TRP A 12 19.05 1.65 15.70
C TRP A 12 18.92 2.16 14.27
N ALA A 13 19.96 2.79 13.72
CA ALA A 13 19.96 3.28 12.34
C ALA A 13 19.84 2.15 11.30
N LEU A 14 20.40 0.97 11.58
CA LEU A 14 20.29 -0.21 10.72
C LEU A 14 18.91 -0.92 10.80
N THR A 15 18.12 -0.62 11.83
CA THR A 15 16.80 -1.24 12.06
C THR A 15 15.61 -0.27 11.91
N HIS A 16 15.87 1.01 11.67
CA HIS A 16 14.81 2.01 11.59
C HIS A 16 14.18 1.98 10.20
N VAL A 17 12.96 1.43 10.11
CA VAL A 17 12.09 1.67 8.95
C VAL A 17 11.55 3.10 9.09
N ASN A 18 11.83 3.97 8.12
CA ASN A 18 11.22 5.29 8.12
C ASN A 18 9.75 5.14 7.67
N ALA A 19 8.82 5.62 8.50
CA ALA A 19 7.40 5.56 8.15
C ALA A 19 7.07 6.40 6.90
N GLU A 20 7.88 7.42 6.61
CA GLU A 20 7.75 8.25 5.41
C GLU A 20 8.10 7.48 4.12
N ASP A 21 8.84 6.37 4.22
CA ASP A 21 9.19 5.52 3.08
C ASP A 21 8.08 4.49 2.76
N LEU A 22 6.99 4.46 3.53
CA LEU A 22 5.89 3.50 3.36
C LEU A 22 4.78 4.06 2.45
N LEU A 23 4.61 3.44 1.28
CA LEU A 23 3.47 3.68 0.39
C LEU A 23 2.49 2.50 0.43
N VAL A 24 1.21 2.79 0.62
CA VAL A 24 0.13 1.79 0.55
C VAL A 24 -0.50 1.82 -0.84
N LEU A 25 -0.61 0.65 -1.47
CA LEU A 25 -1.26 0.48 -2.76
C LEU A 25 -2.60 -0.24 -2.58
N THR A 26 -3.64 0.28 -3.23
CA THR A 26 -4.95 -0.38 -3.31
C THR A 26 -5.49 -0.35 -4.73
N VAL A 27 -6.44 -1.23 -5.05
CA VAL A 27 -7.10 -1.28 -6.36
C VAL A 27 -8.58 -0.96 -6.18
N ALA A 28 -9.06 0.05 -6.91
CA ALA A 28 -10.47 0.37 -7.00
C ALA A 28 -10.78 0.90 -8.40
N THR A 29 -11.76 0.32 -9.08
CA THR A 29 -12.19 0.76 -10.42
C THR A 29 -13.21 1.89 -10.40
N GLU A 30 -13.87 2.09 -9.26
CA GLU A 30 -14.91 3.10 -9.06
C GLU A 30 -14.72 3.78 -7.70
N ARG A 31 -15.12 5.05 -7.63
CA ARG A 31 -15.19 5.79 -6.36
C ARG A 31 -16.52 5.50 -5.67
N ASN A 32 -16.47 4.77 -4.56
CA ASN A 32 -17.64 4.38 -3.79
C ASN A 32 -17.40 4.53 -2.28
N ASP A 33 -18.45 4.31 -1.47
CA ASP A 33 -18.36 4.45 -0.01
C ASP A 33 -17.28 3.56 0.63
N ALA A 34 -17.07 2.34 0.11
CA ALA A 34 -16.04 1.44 0.62
C ALA A 34 -14.62 2.00 0.42
N LEU A 35 -14.33 2.54 -0.77
CA LEU A 35 -13.06 3.22 -1.04
C LEU A 35 -12.91 4.46 -0.14
N GLU A 36 -13.94 5.28 -0.01
CA GLU A 36 -13.88 6.48 0.83
C GLU A 36 -13.65 6.13 2.32
N ARG A 37 -14.25 5.06 2.83
CA ARG A 37 -14.00 4.59 4.20
C ARG A 37 -12.57 4.12 4.39
N LEU A 38 -12.00 3.41 3.40
CA LEU A 38 -10.59 3.02 3.42
C LEU A 38 -9.68 4.25 3.45
N LEU A 39 -9.91 5.23 2.57
CA LEU A 39 -9.10 6.45 2.50
C LEU A 39 -9.20 7.29 3.78
N ARG A 40 -10.40 7.43 4.36
CA ARG A 40 -10.57 8.12 5.65
C ARG A 40 -9.79 7.44 6.78
N SER A 41 -9.86 6.10 6.85
CA SER A 41 -9.12 5.33 7.85
C SER A 41 -7.60 5.44 7.66
N ALA A 42 -7.13 5.34 6.41
CA ALA A 42 -5.72 5.46 6.08
C ALA A 42 -5.16 6.83 6.44
N HIS A 43 -5.88 7.90 6.07
CA HIS A 43 -5.53 9.28 6.44
C HIS A 43 -5.46 9.45 7.96
N HIS A 44 -6.43 8.90 8.71
CA HIS A 44 -6.41 8.97 10.18
C HIS A 44 -5.18 8.28 10.80
N ASN A 45 -4.63 7.26 10.13
CA ASN A 45 -3.47 6.50 10.58
C ASN A 45 -2.16 6.92 9.88
N ASN A 46 -2.14 8.07 9.20
CA ASN A 46 -0.97 8.62 8.50
C ASN A 46 -0.38 7.68 7.43
N PHE A 47 -1.23 6.94 6.71
CA PHE A 47 -0.81 6.20 5.53
C PHE A 47 -1.04 7.02 4.27
N ASP A 48 -0.01 7.12 3.43
CA ASP A 48 -0.19 7.56 2.04
C ASP A 48 -0.72 6.39 1.20
N VAL A 49 -1.84 6.62 0.50
CA VAL A 49 -2.54 5.59 -0.27
C VAL A 49 -2.61 6.00 -1.73
N LYS A 50 -2.00 5.19 -2.59
CA LYS A 50 -2.17 5.28 -4.03
C LYS A 50 -3.22 4.28 -4.51
N VAL A 51 -4.26 4.80 -5.13
CA VAL A 51 -5.37 4.02 -5.70
C VAL A 51 -5.10 3.71 -7.16
N LEU A 52 -5.07 2.43 -7.52
CA LEU A 52 -4.82 1.95 -8.87
C LEU A 52 -6.13 1.59 -9.58
N GLY A 53 -6.22 1.92 -10.87
CA GLY A 53 -7.33 1.50 -11.74
C GLY A 53 -8.60 2.35 -11.66
N LEU A 54 -8.60 3.47 -10.94
CA LEU A 54 -9.78 4.31 -10.77
C LEU A 54 -10.29 4.85 -12.12
N GLY A 55 -11.59 4.73 -12.36
CA GLY A 55 -12.23 5.13 -13.62
C GLY A 55 -12.09 4.13 -14.77
N THR A 56 -11.42 2.99 -14.55
CA THR A 56 -11.33 1.91 -15.53
C THR A 56 -12.42 0.87 -15.30
N SER A 57 -12.83 0.13 -16.34
CA SER A 57 -13.79 -0.97 -16.15
C SER A 57 -13.15 -2.15 -15.42
N TRP A 58 -13.92 -2.77 -14.52
CA TRP A 58 -13.55 -4.04 -13.92
C TRP A 58 -13.69 -5.20 -14.92
N LYS A 59 -12.60 -5.93 -15.13
CA LYS A 59 -12.45 -7.11 -15.99
C LYS A 59 -11.98 -8.34 -15.21
N GLY A 60 -11.90 -8.26 -13.88
CA GLY A 60 -11.44 -9.35 -13.02
C GLY A 60 -12.49 -10.42 -12.72
N GLY A 61 -13.68 -10.38 -13.32
CA GLY A 61 -14.77 -11.34 -13.07
C GLY A 61 -15.56 -11.07 -11.77
N ASP A 62 -16.62 -11.85 -11.53
CA ASP A 62 -17.42 -11.72 -10.30
C ASP A 62 -16.74 -12.39 -9.11
N VAL A 63 -15.80 -11.65 -8.49
CA VAL A 63 -15.00 -12.12 -7.35
C VAL A 63 -15.81 -12.38 -6.09
N SER A 64 -17.08 -11.95 -6.04
CA SER A 64 -17.97 -12.24 -4.91
C SER A 64 -18.54 -13.66 -4.97
N LYS A 65 -18.53 -14.29 -6.16
CA LYS A 65 -19.14 -15.61 -6.40
C LYS A 65 -18.14 -16.66 -6.85
N PHE A 66 -17.10 -16.27 -7.56
CA PHE A 66 -16.14 -17.19 -8.18
C PHE A 66 -14.70 -16.68 -8.05
N VAL A 67 -13.76 -17.54 -8.44
CA VAL A 67 -12.34 -17.18 -8.53
C VAL A 67 -12.14 -16.10 -9.59
N GLY A 68 -11.32 -15.09 -9.27
CA GLY A 68 -11.04 -13.99 -10.17
C GLY A 68 -10.09 -12.96 -9.55
N GLY A 69 -10.15 -11.73 -10.07
CA GLY A 69 -9.41 -10.59 -9.54
C GLY A 69 -8.00 -10.45 -10.07
N GLY A 70 -7.57 -11.22 -11.09
CA GLY A 70 -6.24 -11.12 -11.68
C GLY A 70 -5.88 -9.72 -12.19
N GLN A 71 -6.88 -8.89 -12.52
CA GLN A 71 -6.67 -7.47 -12.86
C GLN A 71 -5.91 -6.71 -11.77
N LYS A 72 -6.12 -7.02 -10.48
CA LYS A 72 -5.41 -6.35 -9.37
C LYS A 72 -3.91 -6.62 -9.41
N VAL A 73 -3.52 -7.85 -9.78
CA VAL A 73 -2.11 -8.25 -9.91
C VAL A 73 -1.48 -7.58 -11.12
N LYS A 74 -2.20 -7.50 -12.25
CA LYS A 74 -1.73 -6.77 -13.43
C LYS A 74 -1.46 -5.30 -13.13
N LEU A 75 -2.42 -4.62 -12.49
CA LEU A 75 -2.28 -3.21 -12.10
C LEU A 75 -1.13 -2.99 -11.12
N LEU A 76 -0.98 -3.88 -10.13
CA LEU A 76 0.14 -3.85 -9.19
C LEU A 76 1.48 -4.02 -9.91
N ARG A 77 1.60 -4.99 -10.83
CA ARG A 77 2.82 -5.21 -11.60
C ARG A 77 3.19 -3.97 -12.42
N GLU A 78 2.24 -3.39 -13.13
CA GLU A 78 2.46 -2.18 -13.95
C GLU A 78 2.86 -0.97 -13.10
N GLU A 79 2.46 -0.91 -11.82
CA GLU A 79 2.88 0.13 -10.89
C GLU A 79 4.28 -0.12 -10.34
N LEU A 80 4.66 -1.37 -10.06
CA LEU A 80 6.00 -1.74 -9.57
C LEU A 80 7.10 -1.64 -10.62
N GLU A 81 6.75 -1.66 -11.90
CA GLU A 81 7.68 -1.50 -13.03
C GLU A 81 8.03 -0.03 -13.31
N ARG A 82 7.37 0.93 -12.64
CA ARG A 82 7.64 2.37 -12.77
C ARG A 82 8.77 2.81 -11.84
#